data_AF-A0A6P8BGQ8-F1
#
_entry.id   AF-A0A6P8BGQ8-F1
#
_cell.length_a   1.000
_cell.length_b   1.000
_cell.length_c   1.000
_cell.angle_alpha   90.00
_cell.angle_beta   90.00
_cell.angle_gamma   90.00
#
_symmetry.space_group_name_H-M   'P 1'
#
loop_
_entity.id
_entity.type
_entity.pdbx_description
1 polymer ?
#
loop_
_entity_poly.entity_id
_entity_poly.type
_entity_poly.pdbx_seq_one_letter_code
_entity_poly.pdbx_strand_id
1 'polypeptide(L)'
;MSAARPGRWRGIPAIVIPFEKLPLLNRTENPSRHGSRFVTARAGVPHPSSPGGYVGVTEVFHHLHCLNVLRQHVWKDAYAPAGAHGKAEKDERPPLPATLRREARAHADHYVDTLRQAFICTADVTPYLIYAGGDGSDWPPKNSREDFKGLYKYRKFKPLLKYVWDNGIMVRPQ
;
A
#
# COMPACT_ATOMS: atom_id res chain seq x y z
N MET A 1 4.49 -25.29 -23.62
CA MET A 1 4.03 -23.89 -23.57
C MET A 1 3.55 -23.61 -22.15
N SER A 2 4.38 -22.96 -21.34
CA SER A 2 4.20 -22.88 -19.88
C SER A 2 3.19 -21.79 -19.51
N ALA A 3 2.13 -22.18 -18.81
CA ALA A 3 1.08 -21.30 -18.32
C ALA A 3 1.65 -20.30 -17.30
N ALA A 4 1.33 -19.01 -17.48
CA ALA A 4 1.67 -17.94 -16.56
C ALA A 4 1.12 -18.23 -15.17
N ARG A 5 2.00 -18.31 -14.16
CA ARG A 5 1.65 -18.56 -12.76
C ARG A 5 1.00 -17.32 -12.12
N PRO A 6 -0.17 -17.45 -11.46
CA PRO A 6 -0.78 -16.37 -10.70
C PRO A 6 -0.03 -16.23 -9.35
N GLY A 7 0.55 -15.06 -9.07
CA GLY A 7 1.17 -14.84 -7.74
C GLY A 7 2.24 -13.77 -7.57
N ARG A 8 2.45 -12.84 -8.52
CA ARG A 8 3.58 -11.89 -8.47
C ARG A 8 3.33 -10.60 -7.66
N TRP A 9 2.64 -10.71 -6.52
CA TRP A 9 2.55 -9.62 -5.52
C TRP A 9 3.15 -10.00 -4.15
N ARG A 10 3.87 -11.13 -4.04
CA ARG A 10 4.81 -11.34 -2.92
C ARG A 10 6.11 -10.60 -3.25
N GLY A 11 6.41 -9.53 -2.49
CA GLY A 11 7.70 -8.84 -2.53
C GLY A 11 7.67 -7.48 -3.22
N ILE A 12 6.92 -6.52 -2.66
CA ILE A 12 7.27 -5.11 -2.90
C ILE A 12 8.66 -4.91 -2.29
N PRO A 13 9.66 -4.49 -3.08
CA PRO A 13 11.01 -4.33 -2.58
C PRO A 13 11.01 -3.19 -1.55
N ALA A 14 11.45 -3.52 -0.34
CA ALA A 14 11.80 -2.51 0.64
C ALA A 14 13.11 -1.83 0.25
N ILE A 15 13.28 -0.58 0.67
CA ILE A 15 14.50 0.19 0.50
C ILE A 15 15.25 0.26 1.84
N VAL A 16 16.55 0.51 1.77
CA VAL A 16 17.38 0.78 2.94
C VAL A 16 17.70 2.26 2.98
N ILE A 17 17.29 2.91 4.06
CA ILE A 17 17.54 4.31 4.35
C ILE A 17 18.77 4.37 5.27
N PRO A 18 19.89 4.96 4.84
CA PRO A 18 21.09 5.05 5.68
C PRO A 18 20.80 5.67 7.05
N PHE A 19 21.49 5.19 8.09
CA PHE A 19 21.25 5.61 9.47
C PHE A 19 21.32 7.13 9.65
N GLU A 20 22.29 7.77 9.00
CA GLU A 20 22.54 9.20 9.02
C GLU A 20 21.46 10.03 8.31
N LYS A 21 20.64 9.40 7.45
CA LYS A 21 19.58 10.08 6.69
C LYS A 21 18.22 10.03 7.38
N LEU A 22 18.09 9.37 8.53
CA LEU A 22 16.85 9.33 9.30
C LEU A 22 16.25 10.73 9.60
N PRO A 23 17.04 11.78 9.92
CA PRO A 23 16.50 13.12 10.17
C PRO A 23 15.77 13.72 8.97
N LEU A 24 16.10 13.33 7.73
CA LEU A 24 15.42 13.82 6.52
C LEU A 24 13.95 13.40 6.46
N LEU A 25 13.58 12.35 7.20
CA LEU A 25 12.20 11.87 7.32
C LEU A 25 11.46 12.46 8.52
N ASN A 26 12.05 13.48 9.16
CA ASN A 26 11.59 14.04 10.43
C ASN A 26 11.45 12.93 11.49
N ARG A 27 12.51 12.13 11.63
CA ARG A 27 12.61 11.02 12.58
C ARG A 27 13.91 11.07 13.35
N THR A 28 13.84 10.58 14.58
CA THR A 28 14.98 10.47 15.48
C THR A 28 14.97 9.10 16.14
N GLU A 29 16.16 8.55 16.35
CA GLU A 29 16.40 7.34 17.12
C GLU A 29 17.76 7.47 17.82
N ASN A 30 17.96 6.67 18.87
CA ASN A 30 19.24 6.59 19.54
C ASN A 30 20.32 6.02 18.61
N PRO A 31 21.38 6.77 18.26
CA PRO A 31 22.45 6.28 17.38
C PRO A 31 23.19 5.08 17.96
N SER A 32 23.27 4.96 19.29
CA SER A 32 23.94 3.86 19.97
C SER A 32 23.11 2.57 19.99
N ARG A 33 21.84 2.62 19.56
CA ARG A 33 20.89 1.49 19.56
C ARG A 33 19.98 1.52 18.33
N HIS A 34 20.59 1.51 17.15
CA HIS A 34 19.85 1.27 15.91
C HIS A 34 19.06 -0.05 16.01
N GLY A 35 17.78 -0.05 15.62
CA GLY A 35 16.93 -1.24 15.72
C GLY A 35 16.02 -1.26 16.95
N SER A 36 16.17 -0.30 17.87
CA SER A 36 15.31 -0.20 19.06
C SER A 36 13.88 0.21 18.75
N ARG A 37 13.68 1.01 17.70
CA ARG A 37 12.38 1.53 17.27
C ARG A 37 12.00 1.10 15.87
N PHE A 38 12.94 1.09 14.94
CA PHE A 38 12.68 0.79 13.53
C PHE A 38 13.45 -0.45 13.10
N VAL A 39 12.87 -1.20 12.18
CA VAL A 39 13.51 -2.36 11.57
C VAL A 39 14.77 -1.92 10.83
N THR A 40 15.87 -2.65 11.01
CA THR A 40 17.16 -2.35 10.37
C THR A 40 17.59 -3.44 9.41
N ALA A 41 18.36 -3.04 8.41
CA ALA A 41 19.10 -3.91 7.52
C ALA A 41 20.59 -3.82 7.87
N ARG A 42 21.24 -4.98 7.93
CA ARG A 42 22.69 -5.08 8.16
C ARG A 42 23.50 -4.53 6.98
N ALA A 43 24.76 -4.20 7.23
CA ALA A 43 25.72 -3.89 6.18
C ALA A 43 25.79 -5.02 5.14
N GLY A 44 25.99 -4.65 3.88
CA GLY A 44 25.95 -5.55 2.73
C GLY A 44 24.55 -5.83 2.16
N VAL A 45 23.49 -5.24 2.72
CA VAL A 45 22.10 -5.37 2.22
C VAL A 45 21.57 -3.99 1.79
N PRO A 46 20.95 -3.84 0.59
CA PRO A 46 20.70 -4.88 -0.41
C PRO A 46 21.90 -5.18 -1.33
N HIS A 47 22.97 -4.39 -1.25
CA HIS A 47 24.19 -4.56 -2.05
C HIS A 47 25.42 -4.67 -1.12
N PRO A 48 26.49 -5.42 -1.48
CA PRO A 48 27.69 -5.58 -0.65
C PRO A 48 28.34 -4.27 -0.14
N SER A 49 28.21 -3.18 -0.90
CA SER A 49 28.72 -1.85 -0.53
C SER A 49 27.79 -1.05 0.40
N SER A 50 26.61 -1.59 0.75
CA SER A 50 25.66 -0.90 1.62
C SER A 50 26.19 -0.85 3.05
N PRO A 51 26.22 0.31 3.71
CA PRO A 51 26.57 0.41 5.13
C PRO A 51 25.48 -0.17 6.06
N GLY A 52 24.33 -0.58 5.51
CA GLY A 52 23.13 -0.90 6.27
C GLY A 52 22.27 0.35 6.52
N GLY A 53 21.20 0.18 7.29
CA GLY A 53 20.30 1.29 7.58
C GLY A 53 18.93 0.84 8.07
N TYR A 54 17.97 1.74 8.00
CA TYR A 54 16.57 1.47 8.32
C TYR A 54 15.83 0.88 7.12
N VAL A 55 14.99 -0.11 7.37
CA VAL A 55 14.11 -0.63 6.34
C VAL A 55 12.91 0.30 6.19
N GLY A 56 12.69 0.74 4.96
CA GLY A 56 11.51 1.53 4.59
C GLY A 56 10.85 1.00 3.33
N VAL A 57 9.65 1.49 3.07
CA VAL A 57 8.87 1.17 1.87
C VAL A 57 8.41 2.49 1.25
N THR A 58 8.45 2.57 -0.07
CA THR A 58 7.96 3.74 -0.80
C THR A 58 6.43 3.71 -0.87
N GLU A 59 5.78 4.80 -0.47
CA GLU A 59 4.32 4.87 -0.28
C GLU A 59 3.50 4.50 -1.53
N VAL A 60 3.95 4.83 -2.74
CA VAL A 60 3.25 4.40 -3.97
C VAL A 60 3.02 2.89 -4.01
N PHE A 61 3.96 2.07 -3.54
CA PHE A 61 3.78 0.63 -3.54
C PHE A 61 2.84 0.15 -2.44
N HIS A 62 2.78 0.85 -1.32
CA HIS A 62 1.76 0.60 -0.29
C HIS A 62 0.36 0.96 -0.79
N HIS A 63 0.18 2.08 -1.50
CA HIS A 63 -1.08 2.40 -2.20
C HIS A 63 -1.50 1.28 -3.16
N LEU A 64 -0.57 0.79 -3.99
CA LEU A 64 -0.83 -0.29 -4.94
C LEU A 64 -1.12 -1.64 -4.25
N HIS A 65 -0.45 -1.94 -3.14
CA HIS A 65 -0.72 -3.12 -2.32
C HIS A 65 -2.15 -3.09 -1.78
N CYS A 66 -2.53 -1.99 -1.11
CA CYS A 66 -3.86 -1.80 -0.56
C CYS A 66 -4.94 -1.86 -1.64
N LEU A 67 -4.70 -1.23 -2.80
CA LEU A 67 -5.60 -1.33 -3.95
C LEU A 67 -5.78 -2.77 -4.43
N ASN A 68 -4.71 -3.57 -4.49
CA ASN A 68 -4.80 -4.97 -4.85
C ASN A 68 -5.54 -5.81 -3.78
N VAL A 69 -5.36 -5.52 -2.49
CA VAL A 69 -6.12 -6.16 -1.40
C VAL A 69 -7.62 -5.83 -1.52
N LEU A 70 -7.96 -4.56 -1.75
CA LEU A 70 -9.34 -4.12 -1.98
C LEU A 70 -9.94 -4.81 -3.21
N ARG A 71 -9.20 -4.89 -4.32
CA ARG A 71 -9.59 -5.63 -5.52
C ARG A 71 -9.89 -7.10 -5.18
N GLN A 72 -9.01 -7.77 -4.45
CA GLN A 72 -9.22 -9.16 -4.04
C GLN A 72 -10.45 -9.32 -3.13
N HIS A 73 -10.70 -8.36 -2.24
CA HIS A 73 -11.89 -8.35 -1.38
C HIS A 73 -13.19 -8.17 -2.17
N VAL A 74 -13.23 -7.23 -3.12
CA VAL A 74 -14.38 -7.05 -4.02
C VAL A 74 -14.64 -8.33 -4.83
N TRP A 75 -13.56 -9.00 -5.25
CA TRP A 75 -13.59 -10.25 -6.00
C TRP A 75 -13.48 -11.51 -5.13
N LYS A 76 -13.91 -11.49 -3.86
CA LYS A 76 -13.74 -12.62 -2.91
C LYS A 76 -14.17 -13.97 -3.52
N ASP A 77 -15.24 -14.00 -4.32
CA ASP A 77 -15.73 -15.19 -5.01
C ASP A 77 -14.72 -15.83 -5.99
N ALA A 78 -13.85 -15.02 -6.61
CA ALA A 78 -12.85 -15.47 -7.57
C ALA A 78 -11.48 -15.77 -6.94
N TYR A 79 -11.25 -15.33 -5.69
CA TYR A 79 -9.99 -15.51 -4.96
C TYR A 79 -10.12 -16.45 -3.75
N ALA A 80 -11.34 -16.84 -3.37
CA ALA A 80 -11.58 -17.81 -2.32
C ALA A 80 -10.99 -19.18 -2.71
N PRO A 81 -10.25 -19.85 -1.82
CA PRO A 81 -9.84 -21.25 -2.02
C PRO A 81 -11.06 -22.13 -2.28
N ALA A 82 -10.96 -23.09 -3.20
CA ALA A 82 -11.99 -24.10 -3.41
C ALA A 82 -12.32 -24.78 -2.06
N GLY A 83 -13.55 -24.62 -1.57
CA GLY A 83 -14.00 -25.11 -0.26
C GLY A 83 -14.11 -24.06 0.85
N ALA A 84 -13.61 -22.84 0.66
CA ALA A 84 -13.78 -21.74 1.63
C ALA A 84 -15.23 -21.23 1.70
N HIS A 85 -16.07 -21.57 0.72
CA HIS A 85 -17.51 -21.31 0.73
C HIS A 85 -18.28 -22.14 1.79
N GLY A 86 -17.62 -23.07 2.51
CA GLY A 86 -18.24 -23.99 3.48
C GLY A 86 -18.18 -23.57 4.95
N LYS A 87 -17.40 -22.55 5.31
CA LYS A 87 -17.43 -21.94 6.66
C LYS A 87 -17.96 -20.53 6.46
N ALA A 88 -19.23 -20.32 6.79
CA ALA A 88 -19.95 -19.07 6.62
C ALA A 88 -19.32 -17.93 7.45
N GLU A 89 -18.25 -17.31 6.97
CA GLU A 89 -18.16 -15.87 7.11
C GLU A 89 -19.34 -15.32 6.32
N LYS A 90 -20.28 -14.67 7.01
CA LYS A 90 -21.37 -13.96 6.36
C LYS A 90 -20.73 -13.01 5.35
N ASP A 91 -21.10 -13.14 4.09
CA ASP A 91 -20.70 -12.18 3.09
C ASP A 91 -21.38 -10.85 3.42
N GLU A 92 -20.64 -9.92 4.04
CA GLU A 92 -21.14 -8.62 4.46
C GLU A 92 -21.34 -7.66 3.27
N ARG A 93 -20.97 -8.08 2.05
CA ARG A 93 -21.23 -7.30 0.84
C ARG A 93 -22.75 -7.20 0.60
N PRO A 94 -23.28 -6.02 0.26
CA PRO A 94 -24.67 -5.89 -0.11
C PRO A 94 -25.03 -6.85 -1.26
N PRO A 95 -26.15 -7.58 -1.19
CA PRO A 95 -26.56 -8.44 -2.29
C PRO A 95 -26.85 -7.58 -3.52
N LEU A 96 -26.04 -7.73 -4.56
CA LEU A 96 -26.27 -7.09 -5.84
C LEU A 96 -27.26 -7.95 -6.66
N PRO A 97 -28.31 -7.36 -7.26
CA PRO A 97 -29.16 -8.05 -8.22
C PRO A 97 -28.33 -8.77 -9.28
N ALA A 98 -28.69 -10.01 -9.62
CA ALA A 98 -27.89 -10.84 -10.54
C ALA A 98 -27.64 -10.17 -11.90
N THR A 99 -28.58 -9.35 -12.36
CA THR A 99 -28.49 -8.51 -13.56
C THR A 99 -27.45 -7.40 -13.43
N LEU A 100 -27.38 -6.74 -12.27
CA LEU A 100 -26.39 -5.70 -11.98
C LEU A 100 -25.01 -6.27 -11.62
N ARG A 101 -24.89 -7.55 -11.25
CA ARG A 101 -23.60 -8.13 -10.85
C ARG A 101 -22.55 -8.06 -11.96
N ARG A 102 -22.92 -8.20 -13.24
CA ARG A 102 -21.94 -8.11 -14.35
C ARG A 102 -21.47 -6.67 -14.54
N GLU A 103 -22.39 -5.72 -14.56
CA GLU A 103 -22.11 -4.30 -14.75
C GLU A 103 -21.37 -3.70 -13.57
N ALA A 104 -21.78 -4.03 -12.34
CA ALA A 104 -21.10 -3.61 -11.12
C ALA A 104 -19.67 -4.13 -11.03
N ARG A 105 -19.42 -5.37 -11.51
CA ARG A 105 -18.08 -5.95 -11.57
C ARG A 105 -17.20 -5.28 -12.61
N ALA A 106 -17.74 -5.04 -13.82
CA ALA A 106 -17.02 -4.29 -14.85
C ALA A 106 -16.67 -2.87 -14.38
N HIS A 107 -17.59 -2.20 -13.68
CA HIS A 107 -17.32 -0.92 -13.04
C HIS A 107 -16.23 -1.01 -11.96
N ALA A 108 -16.30 -2.01 -11.08
CA ALA A 108 -15.28 -2.22 -10.05
C ALA A 108 -13.88 -2.42 -10.65
N ASP A 109 -13.75 -3.20 -11.73
CA ASP A 109 -12.48 -3.36 -12.43
C ASP A 109 -11.97 -2.06 -13.05
N HIS A 110 -12.88 -1.31 -13.70
CA HIS A 110 -12.55 0.00 -14.26
C HIS A 110 -12.09 0.99 -13.17
N TYR A 111 -12.74 1.01 -12.01
CA TYR A 111 -12.34 1.83 -10.87
C TYR A 111 -10.96 1.43 -10.34
N VAL A 112 -10.71 0.13 -10.17
CA VAL A 112 -9.43 -0.35 -9.70
C VAL A 112 -8.31 0.03 -10.67
N ASP A 113 -8.51 -0.11 -11.98
CA ASP A 113 -7.48 0.30 -12.95
C ASP A 113 -7.29 1.82 -12.98
N THR A 114 -8.37 2.60 -12.92
CA THR A 114 -8.32 4.07 -12.87
C THR A 114 -7.53 4.55 -11.65
N LEU A 115 -7.78 3.97 -10.47
CA LEU A 115 -7.02 4.29 -9.25
C LEU A 115 -5.56 3.85 -9.37
N ARG A 116 -5.28 2.69 -9.94
CA ARG A 116 -3.91 2.21 -10.19
C ARG A 116 -3.15 3.18 -11.08
N GLN A 117 -3.76 3.65 -12.16
CA GLN A 117 -3.17 4.63 -13.06
C GLN A 117 -2.93 5.95 -12.32
N ALA A 118 -3.91 6.46 -11.58
CA ALA A 118 -3.76 7.68 -10.79
C ALA A 118 -2.59 7.58 -9.79
N PHE A 119 -2.49 6.48 -9.04
CA PHE A 119 -1.40 6.26 -8.09
C PHE A 119 -0.03 6.22 -8.76
N ILE A 120 0.10 5.63 -9.95
CA ILE A 120 1.38 5.59 -10.68
C ILE A 120 1.70 6.98 -11.25
N CYS A 121 0.73 7.67 -11.84
CA CYS A 121 0.91 9.01 -12.39
C CYS A 121 1.25 10.04 -11.31
N THR A 122 0.82 9.82 -10.07
CA THR A 122 1.08 10.71 -8.95
C THR A 122 1.85 10.00 -7.84
N ALA A 123 2.78 9.11 -8.23
CA ALA A 123 3.53 8.26 -7.32
C ALA A 123 4.11 9.03 -6.14
N ASP A 124 3.67 8.68 -4.93
CA ASP A 124 4.26 9.20 -3.72
C ASP A 124 5.57 8.45 -3.45
N VAL A 125 6.68 9.18 -3.55
CA VAL A 125 8.04 8.66 -3.34
C VAL A 125 8.50 8.77 -1.90
N THR A 126 7.65 9.29 -1.00
CA THR A 126 7.95 9.39 0.43
C THR A 126 8.15 7.98 1.00
N PRO A 127 9.29 7.71 1.64
CA PRO A 127 9.47 6.44 2.32
C PRO A 127 8.87 6.50 3.73
N TYR A 128 8.13 5.46 4.09
CA TYR A 128 7.76 5.21 5.48
C TYR A 128 8.62 4.10 6.06
N LEU A 129 8.81 4.13 7.38
CA LEU A 129 9.59 3.14 8.11
C LEU A 129 8.71 2.04 8.67
N ILE A 130 9.31 0.94 9.06
CA ILE A 130 8.62 -0.14 9.77
C ILE A 130 9.08 -0.10 11.23
N TYR A 131 8.15 0.06 12.17
CA TYR A 131 8.46 -0.08 13.59
C TYR A 131 8.85 -1.54 13.88
N ALA A 132 9.95 -1.70 14.62
CA ALA A 132 10.36 -3.01 15.11
C ALA A 132 9.30 -3.55 16.08
N GLY A 133 8.98 -4.83 15.93
CA GLY A 133 8.12 -5.59 16.83
C GLY A 133 8.72 -6.97 17.07
N GLY A 134 8.43 -7.55 18.23
CA GLY A 134 8.98 -8.85 18.61
C GLY A 134 10.49 -8.80 18.90
N ASP A 135 11.13 -9.96 18.91
CA ASP A 135 12.57 -10.13 19.17
C ASP A 135 13.45 -9.99 17.91
N GLY A 136 12.84 -9.68 16.76
CA GLY A 136 13.53 -9.53 15.47
C GLY A 136 13.99 -10.84 14.84
N SER A 137 13.56 -12.01 15.36
CA SER A 137 13.93 -13.33 14.83
C SER A 137 13.23 -13.71 13.52
N ASP A 138 12.08 -13.10 13.22
CA ASP A 138 11.24 -13.37 12.04
C ASP A 138 11.27 -12.22 11.02
N TRP A 139 11.06 -12.52 9.72
CA TRP A 139 10.87 -11.52 8.66
C TRP A 139 9.57 -11.74 7.87
N PRO A 140 8.66 -10.74 7.79
CA PRO A 140 8.67 -9.49 8.56
C PRO A 140 8.55 -9.77 10.07
N PRO A 141 9.12 -8.91 10.95
CA PRO A 141 9.10 -9.15 12.39
C PRO A 141 7.67 -9.25 12.92
N LYS A 142 7.40 -10.23 13.79
CA LYS A 142 6.09 -10.35 14.46
C LYS A 142 5.77 -9.05 15.19
N ASN A 143 4.54 -8.57 15.06
CA ASN A 143 4.08 -7.28 15.62
C ASN A 143 4.78 -6.04 15.05
N SER A 144 5.53 -6.16 13.95
CA SER A 144 5.96 -4.99 13.19
C SER A 144 4.74 -4.22 12.68
N ARG A 145 4.82 -2.90 12.68
CA ARG A 145 3.74 -2.04 12.17
C ARG A 145 4.32 -0.90 11.35
N GLU A 146 3.55 -0.43 10.38
CA GLU A 146 3.94 0.66 9.51
C GLU A 146 3.99 1.98 10.28
N ASP A 147 4.97 2.82 9.94
CA ASP A 147 5.07 4.18 10.43
C ASP A 147 4.31 5.17 9.54
N PHE A 148 3.00 5.23 9.71
CA PHE A 148 2.13 6.16 8.97
C PHE A 148 2.37 7.65 9.27
N LYS A 149 3.33 8.00 10.15
CA LYS A 149 3.68 9.40 10.45
C LYS A 149 4.55 10.04 9.36
N GLY A 150 4.60 9.48 8.15
CA GLY A 150 5.47 9.91 7.04
C GLY A 150 5.43 11.43 6.79
N LEU A 151 6.52 11.98 6.26
CA LEU A 151 6.59 13.39 5.89
C LEU A 151 6.09 13.59 4.45
N TYR A 152 4.77 13.68 4.31
CA TYR A 152 4.11 13.80 3.02
C TYR A 152 4.08 15.24 2.49
N LYS A 153 4.18 15.39 1.17
CA LYS A 153 3.93 16.66 0.47
C LYS A 153 2.58 16.61 -0.23
N TYR A 154 1.60 17.32 0.31
CA TYR A 154 0.25 17.34 -0.23
C TYR A 154 0.05 18.44 -1.27
N ARG A 155 -0.79 18.16 -2.27
CA ARG A 155 -1.40 19.24 -3.08
C ARG A 155 -2.35 20.05 -2.20
N LYS A 156 -2.38 21.37 -2.40
CA LYS A 156 -3.31 22.25 -1.70
C LYS A 156 -4.74 21.98 -2.21
N PHE A 157 -5.48 21.12 -1.51
CA PHE A 157 -6.82 20.72 -1.93
C PHE A 157 -7.86 21.84 -1.79
N LYS A 158 -7.78 22.66 -0.73
CA LYS A 158 -8.76 23.74 -0.49
C LYS A 158 -8.81 24.77 -1.64
N PRO A 159 -7.68 25.30 -2.17
CA PRO A 159 -7.72 26.17 -3.34
C PRO A 159 -8.31 25.52 -4.59
N LEU A 160 -7.98 24.25 -4.85
CA LEU A 160 -8.55 23.49 -5.96
C LEU A 160 -10.08 23.37 -5.81
N LEU A 161 -10.52 22.99 -4.61
CA LEU A 161 -11.94 22.88 -4.28
C LEU A 161 -12.65 24.22 -4.48
N LYS A 162 -12.09 25.32 -3.97
CA LYS A 162 -12.64 26.67 -4.18
C LYS A 162 -12.78 27.01 -5.65
N TYR A 163 -11.74 26.78 -6.46
CA TYR A 163 -11.79 27.04 -7.90
C TYR A 163 -12.93 26.24 -8.58
N VAL A 164 -13.09 24.96 -8.24
CA VAL A 164 -14.16 24.12 -8.79
C VAL A 164 -15.55 24.62 -8.37
N TRP A 165 -15.72 25.06 -7.12
CA TRP A 165 -17.00 25.64 -6.67
C TRP A 165 -17.32 26.97 -7.34
N ASP A 166 -16.32 27.83 -7.52
CA ASP A 166 -16.51 29.16 -8.12
C ASP A 166 -16.78 29.10 -9.64
N ASN A 167 -16.27 28.06 -10.33
CA ASN A 167 -16.28 27.97 -11.80
C ASN A 167 -17.01 26.73 -12.36
N GLY A 168 -17.49 25.84 -11.49
CA GLY A 168 -18.13 24.59 -11.88
C GLY A 168 -19.53 24.81 -12.45
N ILE A 169 -19.86 24.11 -13.53
CA ILE A 169 -21.22 24.07 -14.08
C ILE A 169 -21.94 22.88 -13.45
N MET A 170 -23.00 23.14 -12.70
CA MET A 170 -23.88 22.09 -12.18
C MET A 170 -24.78 21.60 -13.31
N VAL A 171 -24.40 20.48 -13.94
CA VAL A 171 -25.26 19.81 -14.93
C VAL A 171 -26.36 19.09 -14.17
N ARG A 172 -27.59 19.60 -14.22
CA ARG A 172 -28.75 18.87 -13.69
C ARG A 172 -29.05 17.70 -14.63
N PRO A 173 -29.28 16.48 -14.11
CA PRO A 173 -29.83 15.40 -14.93
C PRO A 173 -31.17 15.85 -15.51
N GLN A 174 -31.35 15.65 -16.82
CA GLN A 174 -32.66 15.78 -17.48
C GLN A 174 -33.49 14.53 -17.20
#